data_AF-A0AAE3I1C6-F1
#
_entry.id   AF-A0AAE3I1C6-F1
#
_cell.length_a   1.000
_cell.length_b   1.000
_cell.length_c   1.000
_cell.angle_alpha   90.00
_cell.angle_beta   90.00
_cell.angle_gamma   90.00
#
_symmetry.space_group_name_H-M   'P 1'
#
loop_
_entity.id
_entity.type
_entity.pdbx_description
1 polymer ?
#
loop_
_entity_poly.entity_id
_entity_poly.type
_entity_poly.pdbx_seq_one_letter_code
_entity_poly.pdbx_strand_id
1 'polypeptide(L)'
;MAEQTLYTSHNNYSSLQTQGGGTDTERRLGWCAAASALWCKNTLDAAIAPKDSDPSKLRAGILQVKYRWDPNGNGQDVLNLLHNLELNGTRVADDVALATMLDTVVGTPGVYWIADETHAMAVDTRAGRQLFYDIENGLFQYASGAELRQGIQSRYAKSREWTAFRVTHQ
;
A
#
# COMPACT_ATOMS: atom_id res chain seq x y z
N MET A 1 4.14 23.90 -1.75
CA MET A 1 5.25 23.67 -0.80
C MET A 1 5.96 22.40 -1.23
N ALA A 2 7.23 22.23 -0.88
CA ALA A 2 7.94 21.01 -1.23
C ALA A 2 7.38 19.81 -0.43
N GLU A 3 7.49 18.63 -1.02
CA GLU A 3 7.35 17.34 -0.33
C GLU A 3 8.10 17.34 1.02
N GLN A 4 7.46 16.84 2.06
CA GLN A 4 8.06 16.65 3.38
C GLN A 4 8.13 15.17 3.71
N THR A 5 9.33 14.65 3.94
CA THR A 5 9.52 13.30 4.48
C THR A 5 9.20 13.27 5.97
N LEU A 6 8.27 12.41 6.40
CA LEU A 6 7.91 12.22 7.81
C LEU A 6 8.75 11.14 8.49
N TYR A 7 9.03 10.05 7.78
CA TYR A 7 10.00 9.03 8.17
C TYR A 7 10.51 8.29 6.94
N THR A 8 11.64 7.60 7.08
CA THR A 8 12.20 6.71 6.05
C THR A 8 11.99 5.25 6.43
N SER A 9 11.85 4.39 5.43
CA SER A 9 11.78 2.93 5.59
C SER A 9 12.51 2.27 4.42
N HIS A 10 12.85 0.99 4.57
CA HIS A 10 13.44 0.18 3.50
C HIS A 10 12.87 -1.23 3.53
N ASN A 11 12.58 -1.81 2.38
CA ASN A 11 11.96 -3.14 2.25
C ASN A 11 12.98 -4.27 2.10
N ASN A 12 14.06 -4.23 2.88
CA ASN A 12 15.12 -5.25 2.84
C ASN A 12 14.74 -6.52 3.62
N TYR A 13 13.47 -6.91 3.54
CA TYR A 13 12.90 -8.02 4.28
C TYR A 13 12.70 -9.24 3.37
N SER A 14 12.86 -10.42 3.95
CA SER A 14 12.61 -11.67 3.25
C SER A 14 12.07 -12.73 4.18
N SER A 15 11.23 -13.60 3.65
CA SER A 15 10.71 -14.80 4.33
C SER A 15 11.09 -16.05 3.53
N LEU A 16 11.34 -17.15 4.24
CA LEU A 16 11.33 -18.49 3.67
C LEU A 16 9.91 -19.01 3.76
N GLN A 17 9.34 -19.44 2.64
CA GLN A 17 7.94 -19.83 2.59
C GLN A 17 7.66 -20.77 1.41
N THR A 18 6.71 -21.67 1.60
CA THR A 18 6.08 -22.46 0.53
C THR A 18 5.01 -21.62 -0.16
N GLN A 19 4.89 -21.72 -1.49
CA GLN A 19 3.73 -21.19 -2.20
C GLN A 19 2.49 -22.05 -1.89
N GLY A 20 1.29 -21.47 -1.97
CA GLY A 20 0.03 -22.20 -1.79
C GLY A 20 0.00 -23.53 -2.57
N GLY A 21 -0.09 -24.65 -1.85
CA GLY A 21 -0.18 -25.99 -2.43
C GLY A 21 1.15 -26.66 -2.83
N GLY A 22 2.31 -26.03 -2.63
CA GLY A 22 3.63 -26.60 -2.94
C GLY A 22 4.39 -27.18 -1.74
N THR A 23 5.41 -27.99 -2.00
CA THR A 23 6.35 -28.54 -0.99
C THR A 23 7.67 -27.77 -0.89
N ASP A 24 7.98 -26.93 -1.88
CA ASP A 24 9.28 -26.26 -1.98
C ASP A 24 9.29 -24.94 -1.20
N THR A 25 10.26 -24.83 -0.30
CA THR A 25 10.48 -23.61 0.49
C THR A 25 11.42 -22.67 -0.27
N GLU A 26 10.93 -21.50 -0.63
CA GLU A 26 11.70 -20.50 -1.38
C GLU A 26 11.88 -19.23 -0.57
N ARG A 27 13.00 -18.53 -0.84
CA ARG A 27 13.21 -17.18 -0.32
C ARG A 27 12.40 -16.19 -1.16
N ARG A 28 11.46 -15.50 -0.52
CA ARG A 28 10.67 -14.43 -1.14
C ARG A 28 11.02 -13.08 -0.53
N LEU A 29 11.34 -12.11 -1.37
CA LEU A 29 11.74 -10.77 -0.98
C LEU A 29 10.53 -9.83 -0.91
N GLY A 30 10.65 -8.79 -0.09
CA GLY A 30 9.73 -7.64 -0.04
C GLY A 30 8.39 -7.93 0.62
N TRP A 31 7.94 -7.03 1.49
CA TRP A 31 6.67 -7.11 2.22
C TRP A 31 5.74 -5.93 1.90
N CYS A 32 5.82 -5.40 0.68
CA CYS A 32 5.14 -4.18 0.26
C CYS A 32 3.61 -4.26 0.39
N ALA A 33 2.99 -5.37 -0.04
CA ALA A 33 1.53 -5.51 0.01
C ALA A 33 1.01 -5.43 1.45
N ALA A 34 1.59 -6.24 2.36
CA ALA A 34 1.17 -6.29 3.75
C ALA A 34 1.52 -5.02 4.53
N ALA A 35 2.69 -4.43 4.28
CA ALA A 35 3.08 -3.18 4.92
C ALA A 35 2.15 -2.03 4.52
N SER A 36 1.84 -1.90 3.23
CA SER A 36 0.91 -0.87 2.73
C SER A 36 -0.51 -1.07 3.27
N ALA A 37 -0.97 -2.30 3.43
CA ALA A 37 -2.26 -2.60 4.06
C ALA A 37 -2.28 -2.24 5.56
N LEU A 38 -1.21 -2.57 6.29
CA LEU A 38 -1.04 -2.15 7.69
C LEU A 38 -0.95 -0.64 7.84
N TRP A 39 -0.27 0.04 6.91
CA TRP A 39 -0.21 1.50 6.91
C TRP A 39 -1.62 2.09 6.75
N CYS A 40 -2.45 1.53 5.86
CA CYS A 40 -3.86 1.93 5.76
C CYS A 40 -4.60 1.76 7.09
N LYS A 41 -4.40 0.63 7.81
CA LYS A 41 -4.98 0.42 9.16
C LYS A 41 -4.55 1.52 10.13
N ASN A 42 -3.25 1.79 10.21
CA ASN A 42 -2.69 2.81 11.11
C ASN A 42 -3.22 4.21 10.78
N THR A 43 -3.29 4.56 9.50
CA THR A 43 -3.75 5.88 9.02
C THR A 43 -5.25 6.12 9.21
N LEU A 44 -6.05 5.05 9.25
CA LEU A 44 -7.48 5.10 9.56
C LEU A 44 -7.76 5.21 11.06
N ASP A 45 -6.79 4.90 11.92
CA ASP A 45 -6.88 5.14 13.36
C ASP A 45 -6.61 6.61 13.69
N ALA A 46 -7.62 7.30 14.23
CA ALA A 46 -7.52 8.70 14.59
C ALA A 46 -6.53 8.97 15.74
N ALA A 47 -6.19 7.95 16.55
CA ALA A 47 -5.22 8.07 17.64
C ALA A 47 -3.77 8.06 17.14
N ILE A 48 -3.51 7.64 15.90
CA ILE A 48 -2.16 7.54 15.34
C ILE A 48 -1.84 8.78 14.50
N ALA A 49 -0.80 9.51 14.90
CA ALA A 49 -0.29 10.61 14.08
C ALA A 49 0.44 10.07 12.84
N PRO A 50 0.48 10.81 11.71
CA PRO A 50 1.09 10.30 10.48
C PRO A 50 2.55 9.87 10.64
N LYS A 51 3.33 10.63 11.41
CA LYS A 51 4.73 10.30 11.71
C LYS A 51 4.93 8.99 12.48
N ASP A 52 3.89 8.50 13.16
CA ASP A 52 3.91 7.30 14.00
C ASP A 52 3.20 6.12 13.31
N SER A 53 2.84 6.28 12.03
CA SER A 53 2.09 5.28 11.25
C SER A 53 2.94 4.16 10.65
N ASP A 54 4.25 4.14 10.89
CA ASP A 54 5.18 3.14 10.34
C ASP A 54 4.70 1.70 10.68
N PRO A 55 4.47 0.83 9.68
CA PRO A 55 3.99 -0.52 9.92
C PRO A 55 4.94 -1.36 10.78
N SER A 56 4.37 -2.11 11.73
CA SER A 56 5.12 -3.10 12.49
C SER A 56 5.70 -4.18 11.55
N LYS A 57 7.04 -4.29 11.52
CA LYS A 57 7.76 -5.29 10.69
C LYS A 57 7.30 -6.72 10.96
N LEU A 58 7.11 -7.08 12.23
CA LEU A 58 6.64 -8.42 12.62
C LEU A 58 5.25 -8.70 12.03
N ARG A 59 4.31 -7.76 12.19
CA ARG A 59 2.95 -7.91 11.67
C ARG A 59 2.95 -7.94 10.14
N ALA A 60 3.72 -7.07 9.49
CA ALA A 60 3.84 -7.02 8.04
C ALA A 60 4.39 -8.33 7.48
N GLY A 61 5.44 -8.90 8.09
CA GLY A 61 6.00 -10.19 7.68
C GLY A 61 5.00 -11.33 7.77
N ILE A 62 4.30 -11.48 8.91
CA ILE A 62 3.28 -12.53 9.09
C ILE A 62 2.16 -12.40 8.05
N LEU A 63 1.66 -11.18 7.83
CA LEU A 63 0.60 -10.91 6.87
C LEU A 63 1.06 -11.12 5.43
N GLN A 64 2.31 -10.77 5.09
CA GLN A 64 2.84 -11.00 3.74
C GLN A 64 2.96 -12.50 3.43
N VAL A 65 3.39 -13.30 4.41
CA VAL A 65 3.44 -14.76 4.28
C VAL A 65 2.02 -15.29 4.06
N LYS A 66 1.05 -14.86 4.88
CA LYS A 66 -0.36 -15.27 4.73
C LYS A 66 -0.95 -14.88 3.38
N TYR A 67 -0.71 -13.63 2.95
CA TYR A 67 -1.12 -13.13 1.63
C TYR A 67 -0.63 -14.06 0.52
N ARG A 68 0.66 -14.42 0.54
CA ARG A 68 1.31 -15.32 -0.43
C ARG A 68 0.90 -16.79 -0.35
N TRP A 69 0.33 -17.21 0.77
CA TRP A 69 -0.06 -18.59 1.00
C TRP A 69 -1.53 -18.87 0.68
N ASP A 70 -2.34 -17.84 0.42
CA ASP A 70 -3.78 -17.97 0.20
C ASP A 70 -4.10 -18.93 -0.97
N PRO A 71 -4.69 -20.11 -0.69
CA PRO A 71 -4.95 -21.14 -1.69
C PRO A 71 -6.06 -20.77 -2.68
N ASN A 72 -6.93 -19.81 -2.35
CA ASN A 72 -8.08 -19.44 -3.19
C ASN A 72 -7.76 -18.32 -4.19
N GLY A 73 -6.59 -17.68 -4.09
CA GLY A 73 -6.21 -16.51 -4.89
C GLY A 73 -4.78 -16.57 -5.47
N ASN A 74 -4.22 -17.76 -5.65
CA ASN A 74 -2.80 -17.95 -6.03
C ASN A 74 -1.81 -17.19 -5.13
N GLY A 75 -2.19 -16.90 -3.89
CA GLY A 75 -1.37 -16.16 -2.94
C GLY A 75 -1.33 -14.63 -3.13
N GLN A 76 -2.33 -13.99 -3.74
CA GLN A 76 -2.32 -12.52 -3.91
C GLN A 76 -3.71 -11.85 -3.80
N ASP A 77 -4.57 -12.29 -2.87
CA ASP A 77 -5.87 -11.64 -2.66
C ASP A 77 -5.78 -10.44 -1.70
N VAL A 78 -5.81 -9.23 -2.28
CA VAL A 78 -5.76 -7.96 -1.54
C VAL A 78 -7.00 -7.78 -0.65
N LEU A 79 -8.17 -8.24 -1.08
CA LEU A 79 -9.39 -8.10 -0.28
C LEU A 79 -9.32 -8.99 0.97
N ASN A 80 -8.81 -10.21 0.84
CA ASN A 80 -8.57 -11.06 2.01
C ASN A 80 -7.48 -10.48 2.92
N LEU A 81 -6.41 -9.91 2.37
CA LEU A 81 -5.39 -9.20 3.16
C LEU A 81 -6.00 -8.05 3.99
N LEU A 82 -6.82 -7.21 3.36
CA LEU A 82 -7.52 -6.12 4.05
C LEU A 82 -8.52 -6.64 5.08
N HIS A 83 -9.25 -7.72 4.78
CA HIS A 83 -10.18 -8.33 5.71
C HIS A 83 -9.50 -8.86 6.97
N ASN A 84 -8.31 -9.47 6.85
CA ASN A 84 -7.50 -9.91 7.99
C ASN A 84 -7.03 -8.76 8.91
N LEU A 85 -7.15 -7.52 8.44
CA LEU A 85 -6.86 -6.30 9.19
C LEU A 85 -8.13 -5.62 9.71
N GLU A 86 -9.30 -6.24 9.60
CA GLU A 86 -10.60 -5.65 9.95
C GLU A 86 -10.91 -4.40 9.11
N LEU A 87 -10.45 -4.42 7.85
CA LEU A 87 -10.69 -3.36 6.89
C LEU A 87 -11.64 -3.85 5.79
N ASN A 88 -12.37 -2.89 5.21
CA ASN A 88 -13.11 -3.07 3.97
C ASN A 88 -12.30 -2.51 2.81
N GLY A 89 -12.19 -3.28 1.73
CA GLY A 89 -11.57 -2.86 0.47
C GLY A 89 -12.60 -2.79 -0.64
N THR A 90 -12.67 -1.68 -1.37
CA THR A 90 -13.45 -1.56 -2.62
C THR A 90 -12.50 -1.24 -3.76
N ARG A 91 -12.45 -2.09 -4.79
CA ARG A 91 -11.65 -1.82 -5.99
C ARG A 91 -12.25 -0.63 -6.73
N VAL A 92 -11.45 0.40 -6.97
CA VAL A 92 -11.88 1.65 -7.64
C VAL A 92 -11.11 1.91 -8.94
N ALA A 93 -9.99 1.22 -9.14
CA ALA A 93 -9.25 1.18 -10.39
C ALA A 93 -8.64 -0.21 -10.54
N ASP A 94 -8.62 -0.75 -11.75
CA ASP A 94 -8.11 -2.08 -12.06
C ASP A 94 -7.47 -2.04 -13.44
N ASP A 95 -6.18 -2.36 -13.51
CA ASP A 95 -5.42 -2.39 -14.76
C ASP A 95 -5.56 -1.11 -15.61
N VAL A 96 -5.33 0.05 -14.98
CA VAL A 96 -5.41 1.37 -15.67
C VAL A 96 -4.07 2.10 -15.66
N ALA A 97 -3.91 3.06 -16.57
CA ALA A 97 -2.76 3.94 -16.58
C ALA A 97 -2.65 4.76 -15.27
N LEU A 98 -1.42 5.08 -14.86
CA LEU A 98 -1.14 5.86 -13.64
C LEU A 98 -1.96 7.15 -13.54
N ALA A 99 -2.09 7.90 -14.64
CA ALA A 99 -2.85 9.15 -14.66
C ALA A 99 -4.32 8.93 -14.27
N THR A 100 -4.95 7.89 -14.84
CA THR A 100 -6.33 7.50 -14.56
C THR A 100 -6.50 7.03 -13.12
N MET A 101 -5.58 6.20 -12.60
CA MET A 101 -5.61 5.79 -11.20
C MET A 101 -5.52 7.01 -10.27
N LEU A 102 -4.59 7.93 -10.55
CA LEU A 102 -4.44 9.17 -9.78
C LEU A 102 -5.67 10.07 -9.87
N ASP A 103 -6.35 10.15 -11.02
CA ASP A 103 -7.61 10.89 -11.17
C ASP A 103 -8.69 10.33 -10.23
N THR A 104 -8.79 9.00 -10.14
CA THR A 104 -9.71 8.34 -9.23
C THR A 104 -9.39 8.62 -7.76
N VAL A 105 -8.15 8.38 -7.31
CA VAL A 105 -7.81 8.46 -5.88
C VAL A 105 -7.70 9.89 -5.36
N VAL A 106 -7.30 10.85 -6.20
CA VAL A 106 -7.25 12.28 -5.82
C VAL A 106 -8.63 12.93 -5.99
N GLY A 107 -9.42 12.51 -6.98
CA GLY A 107 -10.76 13.05 -7.23
C GLY A 107 -11.78 12.68 -6.16
N THR A 108 -11.60 11.54 -5.49
CA THR A 108 -12.43 11.11 -4.36
C THR A 108 -11.57 10.99 -3.10
N PRO A 109 -11.59 11.96 -2.17
CA PRO A 109 -10.74 11.90 -0.97
C PRO A 109 -10.97 10.63 -0.13
N GLY A 110 -9.88 9.96 0.27
CA GLY A 110 -9.93 8.71 1.04
C GLY A 110 -8.56 8.12 1.34
N VAL A 111 -8.53 6.95 2.00
CA VAL A 111 -7.31 6.15 2.17
C VAL A 111 -7.35 5.02 1.15
N TYR A 112 -6.24 4.79 0.46
CA TYR A 112 -6.14 3.82 -0.62
C TYR A 112 -4.91 2.96 -0.49
N TRP A 113 -5.10 1.67 -0.74
CA TRP A 113 -4.02 0.76 -1.08
C TRP A 113 -3.89 0.76 -2.60
N ILE A 114 -2.68 1.00 -3.12
CA ILE A 114 -2.43 1.11 -4.55
C ILE A 114 -1.26 0.20 -4.93
N ALA A 115 -1.26 -0.31 -6.16
CA ALA A 115 -0.15 -1.11 -6.65
C ALA A 115 0.03 -0.95 -8.15
N ASP A 116 1.27 -1.12 -8.60
CA ASP A 116 1.58 -1.51 -9.97
C ASP A 116 1.84 -3.03 -10.04
N GLU A 117 2.33 -3.50 -11.20
CA GLU A 117 2.63 -4.92 -11.45
C GLU A 117 3.60 -5.55 -10.44
N THR A 118 4.44 -4.77 -9.76
CA THR A 118 5.56 -5.30 -8.96
C THR A 118 5.60 -4.79 -7.53
N HIS A 119 4.93 -3.67 -7.25
CA HIS A 119 5.06 -2.97 -5.99
C HIS A 119 3.73 -2.43 -5.47
N ALA A 120 3.56 -2.51 -4.16
CA ALA A 120 2.37 -2.05 -3.46
C ALA A 120 2.72 -0.92 -2.48
N MET A 121 1.92 0.13 -2.53
CA MET A 121 2.06 1.37 -1.78
C MET A 121 0.70 1.75 -1.16
N ALA A 122 0.66 2.87 -0.44
CA ALA A 122 -0.60 3.41 0.05
C ALA A 122 -0.61 4.95 0.00
N VAL A 123 -1.81 5.52 -0.09
CA VAL A 123 -2.01 6.98 -0.06
C VAL A 123 -3.16 7.35 0.86
N ASP A 124 -3.07 8.53 1.46
CA ASP A 124 -4.21 9.23 2.04
C ASP A 124 -4.40 10.52 1.26
N THR A 125 -5.60 10.71 0.70
CA THR A 125 -5.96 11.87 -0.10
C THR A 125 -6.98 12.78 0.60
N ARG A 126 -7.31 12.49 1.86
CA ARG A 126 -8.20 13.32 2.68
C ARG A 126 -7.64 14.73 2.84
N ALA A 127 -8.53 15.72 2.97
CA ALA A 127 -8.13 17.11 3.15
C ALA A 127 -7.17 17.26 4.35
N GLY A 128 -6.03 17.94 4.13
CA GLY A 128 -4.98 18.10 5.15
C GLY A 128 -4.12 16.86 5.42
N ARG A 129 -4.37 15.73 4.75
CA ARG A 129 -3.64 14.47 4.95
C ARG A 129 -3.09 13.88 3.65
N GLN A 130 -2.59 14.74 2.75
CA GLN A 130 -2.01 14.32 1.47
C GLN A 130 -0.70 13.56 1.71
N LEU A 131 -0.82 12.26 1.91
CA LEU A 131 0.25 11.38 2.36
C LEU A 131 0.47 10.28 1.32
N PHE A 132 1.73 9.96 1.08
CA PHE A 132 2.15 8.83 0.24
C PHE A 132 3.11 7.96 1.02
N TYR A 133 2.72 6.71 1.22
CA TYR A 133 3.54 5.69 1.87
C TYR A 133 4.08 4.72 0.84
N ASP A 134 5.39 4.51 0.89
CA ASP A 134 6.13 3.55 0.09
C ASP A 134 7.17 2.88 0.99
N ILE A 135 7.02 1.58 1.26
CA ILE A 135 7.92 0.86 2.17
C ILE A 135 9.41 0.96 1.76
N GLU A 136 9.71 1.17 0.49
CA GLU A 136 11.11 1.29 0.01
C GLU A 136 11.77 2.59 0.44
N ASN A 137 10.97 3.64 0.67
CA ASN A 137 11.44 5.02 0.79
C ASN A 137 10.95 5.73 2.07
N GLY A 138 9.75 5.41 2.55
CA GLY A 138 9.13 5.98 3.75
C GLY A 138 7.77 6.60 3.52
N LEU A 139 7.45 7.59 4.36
CA LEU A 139 6.21 8.36 4.29
C LEU A 139 6.50 9.81 3.91
N PHE A 140 5.79 10.28 2.90
CA PHE A 140 5.87 11.64 2.37
C PHE A 140 4.55 12.37 2.59
N GLN A 141 4.63 13.65 2.95
CA GLN A 141 3.51 14.56 3.07
C GLN A 141 3.62 15.67 2.02
N TYR A 142 2.49 16.02 1.42
CA TYR A 142 2.36 17.06 0.41
C TYR A 142 1.37 18.13 0.89
N ALA A 143 1.45 19.34 0.33
CA ALA A 143 0.51 20.39 0.70
C ALA A 143 -0.83 20.29 -0.04
N SER A 144 -0.86 19.61 -1.18
CA SER A 144 -2.07 19.45 -1.99
C SER A 144 -2.11 18.12 -2.75
N GLY A 145 -3.30 17.73 -3.20
CA GLY A 145 -3.46 16.56 -4.07
C GLY A 145 -2.74 16.70 -5.41
N ALA A 146 -2.55 17.93 -5.91
CA ALA A 146 -1.77 18.19 -7.12
C ALA A 146 -0.28 17.89 -6.91
N GLU A 147 0.29 18.32 -5.78
CA GLU A 147 1.67 18.01 -5.42
C GLU A 147 1.88 16.52 -5.13
N LEU A 148 0.93 15.86 -4.45
CA LEU A 148 0.93 14.41 -4.25
C LEU A 148 0.97 13.68 -5.61
N ARG A 149 0.08 14.05 -6.53
CA ARG A 149 0.04 13.50 -7.90
C ARG A 149 1.40 13.64 -8.59
N GLN A 150 1.98 14.84 -8.56
CA GLN A 150 3.27 15.10 -9.18
C GLN A 150 4.40 14.27 -8.53
N GLY A 151 4.37 14.14 -7.19
CA GLY A 151 5.35 13.35 -6.43
C GLY A 151 5.29 11.85 -6.75
N ILE A 152 4.10 11.30 -6.96
CA ILE A 152 3.95 9.88 -7.38
C ILE A 152 4.36 9.73 -8.84
N GLN A 153 3.92 10.63 -9.73
CA GLN A 153 4.26 10.58 -11.15
C GLN A 153 5.77 10.66 -11.40
N SER A 154 6.50 11.52 -10.69
CA SER A 154 7.95 11.67 -10.89
C SER A 154 8.74 10.40 -10.56
N ARG A 155 8.23 9.58 -9.63
CA ARG A 155 8.83 8.30 -9.21
C ARG A 155 8.42 7.14 -10.12
N TYR A 156 7.16 7.13 -10.55
CA TYR A 156 6.50 5.93 -11.07
C TYR A 156 5.94 6.06 -12.50
N ALA A 157 6.28 7.11 -13.24
CA ALA A 157 5.77 7.35 -14.61
C ALA A 157 6.01 6.22 -15.63
N LYS A 158 6.89 5.25 -15.33
CA LYS A 158 7.22 4.14 -16.23
C LYS A 158 6.31 2.91 -16.05
N SER A 159 5.63 2.78 -14.91
CA SER A 159 4.73 1.66 -14.64
C SER A 159 3.43 1.81 -15.43
N ARG A 160 3.01 0.74 -16.11
CA ARG A 160 1.94 0.81 -17.12
C ARG A 160 0.56 0.54 -16.55
N GLU A 161 0.48 -0.41 -15.63
CA GLU A 161 -0.78 -0.97 -15.14
C GLU A 161 -0.88 -0.73 -13.63
N TRP A 162 -1.96 -0.08 -13.20
CA TRP A 162 -2.20 0.29 -11.81
C TRP A 162 -3.55 -0.18 -11.33
N THR A 163 -3.56 -0.63 -10.07
CA THR A 163 -4.77 -1.02 -9.34
C THR A 163 -4.88 -0.18 -8.07
N ALA A 164 -6.10 0.16 -7.68
CA ALA A 164 -6.37 0.87 -6.44
C ALA A 164 -7.60 0.30 -5.72
N PHE A 165 -7.46 0.15 -4.40
CA PHE A 165 -8.53 -0.20 -3.49
C PHE A 165 -8.75 0.93 -2.51
N ARG A 166 -9.98 1.46 -2.44
CA ARG A 166 -10.40 2.35 -1.37
C ARG A 166 -10.55 1.53 -0.09
N VAL A 167 -9.98 2.02 1.01
CA VAL A 167 -9.93 1.31 2.28
C VAL A 167 -10.72 2.07 3.35
N THR A 168 -11.57 1.36 4.08
CA THR A 168 -12.30 1.89 5.24
C THR A 168 -12.25 0.90 6.40
N HIS A 169 -12.61 1.35 7.61
CA HIS A 169 -12.92 0.42 8.70
C HIS A 169 -14.11 -0.48 8.34
N GLN A 170 -14.15 -1.65 8.99
CA GLN A 170 -15.34 -2.49 9.06
C GLN A 170 -16.43 -1.91 9.96
#